data_AF-A0A3D3RMM7-F1
#
_entry.id   AF-A0A3D3RMM7-F1
#
_cell.length_a   1.000
_cell.length_b   1.000
_cell.length_c   1.000
_cell.angle_alpha   90.00
_cell.angle_beta   90.00
_cell.angle_gamma   90.00
#
_symmetry.space_group_name_H-M   'P 1'
#
loop_
_entity.id
_entity.type
_entity.pdbx_description
1 polymer ?
#
loop_
_entity_poly.entity_id
_entity_poly.type
_entity_poly.pdbx_seq_one_letter_code
_entity_poly.pdbx_strand_id
1 'polypeptide(L)'
;MSVVEKLKCNTRHSWTSSYRKESVAEHSFRLGILAYFMKDEFPEIDHAKLILMALFHDLGEAITGDIPAFVKGEGDEKVEENAIHKLLLSLPNPYQEELMELFQEMKEQKTVEAKLYKSLDKLETLLQHNEADISTWLPQEYELNLTYGEPNVRFSSYTNQLKEEIDRDSNRRIVERRKGYIGEKFHVQVIEERNHGEVFFHAENLPGVVIKNTKGVERLLMYKQLEREVLGYLCWEYATIGKGKESSSFYQERKNEMPQVLFEVVAVEEKKNGIPICFSSENAPYTKTEYERWKDILWKSTMDFQLLYEEVQKVQPMEEKEKPIRKTIQEKAEEYYQLAKKETIACLKAFGIEEIDSSFSLMEIRKIGLSFIEQQEEFLQRKIVSFSIDKRDEGETWTMRKLIRRLLEIDRVLARSFYHRISVTKEEKEKWNPFCFFFE
;
A
#
# COMPACT_ATOMS: atom_id res chain seq x y z
N MET A 1 -29.90 19.09 4.55
CA MET A 1 -30.00 17.95 3.61
C MET A 1 -28.95 17.97 2.51
N SER A 2 -28.73 19.08 1.79
CA SER A 2 -27.65 19.14 0.77
C SER A 2 -26.25 18.88 1.33
N VAL A 3 -25.98 19.25 2.59
CA VAL A 3 -24.73 18.90 3.29
C VAL A 3 -24.62 17.40 3.48
N VAL A 4 -25.64 16.76 4.06
CA VAL A 4 -25.67 15.31 4.33
C VAL A 4 -25.51 14.47 3.07
N GLU A 5 -26.06 14.94 1.93
CA GLU A 5 -25.92 14.24 0.65
C GLU A 5 -24.46 14.00 0.23
N LYS A 6 -23.55 14.91 0.62
CA LYS A 6 -22.11 14.78 0.34
C LYS A 6 -21.47 13.54 0.99
N LEU A 7 -22.05 13.00 2.06
CA LEU A 7 -21.57 11.75 2.67
C LEU A 7 -21.68 10.54 1.72
N LYS A 8 -22.56 10.62 0.72
CA LYS A 8 -22.66 9.60 -0.35
C LYS A 8 -21.50 9.68 -1.34
N CYS A 9 -20.89 10.87 -1.45
CA CYS A 9 -19.83 11.17 -2.40
C CYS A 9 -18.44 11.04 -1.76
N ASN A 10 -18.32 11.32 -0.46
CA ASN A 10 -17.07 11.17 0.26
C ASN A 10 -16.81 9.69 0.56
N THR A 11 -15.65 9.20 0.13
CA THR A 11 -15.26 7.79 0.27
C THR A 11 -14.27 7.60 1.40
N ARG A 12 -14.44 6.50 2.14
CA ARG A 12 -13.50 6.01 3.15
C ARG A 12 -12.29 5.33 2.51
N HIS A 13 -11.28 5.03 3.33
CA HIS A 13 -10.15 4.18 2.93
C HIS A 13 -10.60 2.75 2.58
N SER A 14 -11.55 2.20 3.33
CA SER A 14 -12.05 0.83 3.17
C SER A 14 -12.66 0.57 1.79
N TRP A 15 -12.51 -0.65 1.32
CA TRP A 15 -13.11 -1.13 0.07
C TRP A 15 -14.30 -2.04 0.37
N THR A 16 -15.21 -2.16 -0.60
CA THR A 16 -16.28 -3.16 -0.60
C THR A 16 -15.81 -4.44 -1.30
N SER A 17 -16.53 -5.55 -1.11
CA SER A 17 -16.31 -6.81 -1.84
C SER A 17 -16.44 -6.69 -3.37
N SER A 18 -17.01 -5.58 -3.86
CA SER A 18 -17.12 -5.24 -5.29
C SER A 18 -15.96 -4.39 -5.84
N TYR A 19 -14.90 -4.16 -5.03
CA TYR A 19 -13.76 -3.28 -5.35
C TYR A 19 -14.15 -1.83 -5.61
N ARG A 20 -15.23 -1.35 -4.99
CA ARG A 20 -15.54 0.07 -4.88
C ARG A 20 -15.17 0.56 -3.49
N LYS A 21 -14.63 1.77 -3.36
CA LYS A 21 -14.47 2.40 -2.04
C LYS A 21 -15.82 2.62 -1.38
N GLU A 22 -15.89 2.27 -0.11
CA GLU A 22 -17.05 2.54 0.75
C GLU A 22 -17.25 4.06 0.89
N SER A 23 -18.50 4.52 0.88
CA SER A 23 -18.83 5.91 1.22
C SER A 23 -19.10 6.07 2.72
N VAL A 24 -18.92 7.28 3.26
CA VAL A 24 -19.21 7.57 4.67
C VAL A 24 -20.68 7.27 5.01
N ALA A 25 -21.59 7.52 4.07
CA ALA A 25 -23.00 7.20 4.21
C ALA A 25 -23.26 5.67 4.31
N GLU A 26 -22.51 4.86 3.58
CA GLU A 26 -22.64 3.39 3.61
C GLU A 26 -22.12 2.81 4.93
N HIS A 27 -20.97 3.30 5.42
CA HIS A 27 -20.44 2.99 6.75
C HIS A 27 -21.47 3.30 7.84
N SER A 28 -21.96 4.54 7.86
CA SER A 28 -22.95 4.99 8.86
C SER A 28 -24.26 4.18 8.80
N PHE A 29 -24.69 3.79 7.60
CA PHE A 29 -25.86 2.93 7.42
C PHE A 29 -25.65 1.53 8.00
N ARG A 30 -24.54 0.86 7.67
CA ARG A 30 -24.25 -0.48 8.19
C ARG A 30 -23.98 -0.44 9.70
N LEU A 31 -23.33 0.61 10.20
CA LEU A 31 -23.15 0.84 11.63
C LEU A 31 -24.49 0.98 12.36
N GLY A 32 -25.46 1.71 11.78
CA GLY A 32 -26.82 1.81 12.33
C GLY A 32 -27.54 0.45 12.40
N ILE A 33 -27.32 -0.43 11.41
CA ILE A 33 -27.83 -1.81 11.43
C ILE A 33 -27.14 -2.63 12.54
N LEU A 34 -25.82 -2.51 12.69
CA LEU A 34 -25.09 -3.18 13.78
C LEU A 34 -25.58 -2.71 15.15
N ALA A 35 -25.80 -1.41 15.33
CA ALA A 35 -26.38 -0.84 16.55
C ALA A 35 -27.76 -1.40 16.86
N TYR A 36 -28.61 -1.61 15.85
CA TYR A 36 -29.92 -2.23 16.03
C TYR A 36 -29.83 -3.66 16.58
N PHE A 37 -28.85 -4.45 16.14
CA PHE A 37 -28.68 -5.84 16.60
C PHE A 37 -28.10 -5.96 18.01
N MET A 38 -27.70 -4.88 18.67
CA MET A 38 -27.22 -4.92 20.07
C MET A 38 -28.33 -5.04 21.12
N LYS A 39 -29.60 -5.10 20.69
CA LYS A 39 -30.77 -5.12 21.57
C LYS A 39 -30.79 -6.26 22.58
N ASP A 40 -30.41 -7.46 22.14
CA ASP A 40 -30.49 -8.64 22.99
C ASP A 40 -29.40 -8.62 24.08
N GLU A 41 -28.25 -8.02 23.79
CA GLU A 41 -27.07 -8.02 24.65
C GLU A 41 -26.97 -6.80 25.57
N PHE A 42 -27.64 -5.71 25.20
CA PHE A 42 -27.68 -4.46 25.97
C PHE A 42 -29.13 -3.97 26.15
N PRO A 43 -30.04 -4.76 26.77
CA PRO A 43 -31.46 -4.43 26.82
C PRO A 43 -31.81 -3.16 27.64
N GLU A 44 -30.89 -2.71 28.48
CA GLU A 44 -31.10 -1.60 29.43
C GLU A 44 -30.75 -0.21 28.86
N ILE A 45 -30.24 -0.13 27.62
CA ILE A 45 -29.81 1.15 27.02
C ILE A 45 -30.90 1.76 26.12
N ASP A 46 -30.75 3.04 25.80
CA ASP A 46 -31.57 3.65 24.75
C ASP A 46 -31.04 3.30 23.35
N HIS A 47 -31.67 2.31 22.70
CA HIS A 47 -31.31 1.89 21.35
C HIS A 47 -31.63 2.91 20.27
N ALA A 48 -32.64 3.77 20.47
CA ALA A 48 -32.92 4.83 19.51
C ALA A 48 -31.77 5.84 19.53
N LYS A 49 -31.28 6.19 20.73
CA LYS A 49 -30.09 7.02 20.91
C LYS A 49 -28.83 6.37 20.33
N LEU A 50 -28.60 5.07 20.55
CA LEU A 50 -27.45 4.36 19.98
C LEU A 50 -27.44 4.41 18.44
N ILE A 51 -28.60 4.16 17.80
CA ILE A 51 -28.74 4.25 16.34
C ILE A 51 -28.55 5.69 15.88
N LEU A 52 -29.05 6.67 16.63
CA LEU A 52 -28.85 8.09 16.32
C LEU A 52 -27.35 8.48 16.38
N MET A 53 -26.61 8.02 17.40
CA MET A 53 -25.16 8.19 17.47
C MET A 53 -24.48 7.59 16.22
N ALA A 54 -24.83 6.37 15.83
CA ALA A 54 -24.28 5.72 14.64
C ALA A 54 -24.54 6.50 13.34
N LEU A 55 -25.75 7.06 13.16
CA LEU A 55 -26.10 7.80 11.95
C LEU A 55 -25.44 9.18 11.86
N PHE A 56 -25.10 9.81 13.00
CA PHE A 56 -24.60 11.17 13.05
C PHE A 56 -23.09 11.28 13.33
N HIS A 57 -22.41 10.22 13.78
CA HIS A 57 -21.03 10.31 14.26
C HIS A 57 -20.05 10.96 13.26
N ASP A 58 -20.13 10.57 11.98
CA ASP A 58 -19.25 11.07 10.91
C ASP A 58 -19.89 12.23 10.10
N LEU A 59 -20.87 12.96 10.67
CA LEU A 59 -21.52 14.06 9.96
C LEU A 59 -20.54 15.20 9.58
N GLY A 60 -19.45 15.36 10.34
CA GLY A 60 -18.39 16.33 10.05
C GLY A 60 -17.69 16.08 8.71
N GLU A 61 -17.57 14.81 8.32
CA GLU A 61 -16.92 14.38 7.09
C GLU A 61 -17.65 14.87 5.83
N ALA A 62 -18.91 15.28 5.93
CA ALA A 62 -19.62 15.96 4.84
C ALA A 62 -18.98 17.30 4.44
N ILE A 63 -18.20 17.89 5.34
CA ILE A 63 -17.54 19.20 5.17
C ILE A 63 -16.03 19.01 4.98
N THR A 64 -15.39 18.16 5.78
CA THR A 64 -13.94 17.98 5.78
C THR A 64 -13.44 16.92 4.80
N GLY A 65 -14.31 15.99 4.39
CA GLY A 65 -13.90 14.71 3.80
C GLY A 65 -13.48 13.70 4.87
N ASP A 66 -13.33 12.43 4.46
CA ASP A 66 -12.79 11.36 5.30
C ASP A 66 -11.25 11.44 5.34
N ILE A 67 -10.70 11.41 6.55
CA ILE A 67 -9.25 11.32 6.77
C ILE A 67 -9.00 10.02 7.52
N PRO A 68 -8.28 9.04 6.92
CA PRO A 68 -8.09 7.74 7.53
C PRO A 68 -7.45 7.83 8.91
N ALA A 69 -7.85 6.94 9.83
CA ALA A 69 -7.43 6.98 11.23
C ALA A 69 -5.89 6.93 11.43
N PHE A 70 -5.15 6.31 10.51
CA PHE A 70 -3.69 6.22 10.54
C PHE A 70 -2.97 7.47 9.97
N VAL A 71 -3.71 8.40 9.36
CA VAL A 71 -3.19 9.68 8.84
C VAL A 71 -3.62 10.86 9.72
N LYS A 72 -4.78 10.75 10.38
CA LYS A 72 -5.44 11.83 11.13
C LYS A 72 -4.58 12.37 12.29
N GLY A 73 -4.39 13.69 12.35
CA GLY A 73 -3.70 14.39 13.45
C GLY A 73 -4.63 15.25 14.31
N GLU A 74 -4.12 15.77 15.44
CA GLU A 74 -4.90 16.62 16.37
C GLU A 74 -5.50 17.88 15.71
N GLY A 75 -4.80 18.43 14.69
CA GLY A 75 -5.29 19.57 13.93
C GLY A 75 -6.56 19.26 13.13
N ASP A 76 -6.66 18.04 12.61
CA ASP A 76 -7.79 17.60 11.78
C ASP A 76 -9.04 17.40 12.62
N GLU A 77 -8.90 16.78 13.81
CA GLU A 77 -10.01 16.62 14.76
C GLU A 77 -10.63 17.96 15.15
N LYS A 78 -9.80 18.98 15.40
CA LYS A 78 -10.28 20.31 15.75
C LYS A 78 -11.00 20.99 14.59
N VAL A 79 -10.57 20.77 13.34
CA VAL A 79 -11.25 21.30 12.16
C VAL A 79 -12.62 20.65 12.00
N GLU A 80 -12.70 19.35 12.18
CA GLU A 80 -13.95 18.59 12.11
C GLU A 80 -14.93 18.96 13.23
N GLU A 81 -14.47 19.06 14.48
CA GLU A 81 -15.30 19.51 15.60
C GLU A 81 -15.91 20.90 15.33
N ASN A 82 -15.11 21.83 14.79
CA ASN A 82 -15.60 23.16 14.43
C ASN A 82 -16.62 23.13 13.27
N ALA A 83 -16.43 22.22 12.31
CA ALA A 83 -17.36 22.05 11.20
C ALA A 83 -18.71 21.50 11.68
N ILE A 84 -18.69 20.48 12.55
CA ILE A 84 -19.87 19.93 13.21
C ILE A 84 -20.57 21.00 14.04
N HIS A 85 -19.84 21.72 14.89
CA HIS A 85 -20.42 22.75 15.75
C HIS A 85 -21.15 23.84 14.93
N LYS A 86 -20.55 24.33 13.84
CA LYS A 86 -21.20 25.29 12.93
C LYS A 86 -22.44 24.72 12.26
N LEU A 87 -22.41 23.44 11.88
CA LEU A 87 -23.55 22.77 11.27
C LEU A 87 -24.71 22.63 12.26
N LEU A 88 -24.43 22.21 13.49
CA LEU A 88 -25.44 22.05 14.54
C LEU A 88 -26.09 23.40 14.91
N LEU A 89 -25.31 24.48 15.03
CA LEU A 89 -25.82 25.84 15.25
C LEU A 89 -26.75 26.36 14.14
N SER A 90 -26.73 25.74 12.95
CA SER A 90 -27.62 26.12 11.85
C SER A 90 -28.99 25.43 11.88
N LEU A 91 -29.18 24.46 12.78
CA LEU A 91 -30.43 23.72 12.92
C LEU A 91 -31.46 24.49 13.75
N PRO A 92 -32.77 24.35 13.48
CA PRO A 92 -33.79 24.89 14.35
C PRO A 92 -33.93 24.04 15.62
N ASN A 93 -34.31 24.67 16.73
CA ASN A 93 -34.79 23.96 17.92
C ASN A 93 -36.06 23.14 17.60
N PRO A 94 -36.24 21.95 18.19
CA PRO A 94 -35.43 21.35 19.27
C PRO A 94 -34.18 20.57 18.79
N TYR A 95 -34.00 20.37 17.49
CA TYR A 95 -32.95 19.49 16.94
C TYR A 95 -31.52 19.96 17.21
N GLN A 96 -31.31 21.28 17.27
CA GLN A 96 -30.01 21.83 17.63
C GLN A 96 -29.59 21.38 19.03
N GLU A 97 -30.44 21.59 20.04
CA GLU A 97 -30.17 21.22 21.44
C GLU A 97 -29.97 19.70 21.56
N GLU A 98 -30.87 18.89 21.01
CA GLU A 98 -30.80 17.42 21.04
C GLU A 98 -29.48 16.89 20.46
N LEU A 99 -29.08 17.36 19.26
CA LEU A 99 -27.87 16.89 18.62
C LEU A 99 -26.60 17.45 19.29
N MET A 100 -26.61 18.67 19.81
CA MET A 100 -25.47 19.19 20.57
C MET A 100 -25.20 18.36 21.82
N GLU A 101 -26.25 17.95 22.55
CA GLU A 101 -26.14 17.04 23.69
C GLU A 101 -25.63 15.66 23.26
N LEU A 102 -26.14 15.11 22.14
CA LEU A 102 -25.69 13.83 21.58
C LEU A 102 -24.19 13.84 21.25
N PHE A 103 -23.70 14.86 20.55
CA PHE A 103 -22.27 14.98 20.20
C PHE A 103 -21.38 15.17 21.43
N GLN A 104 -21.84 15.90 22.45
CA GLN A 104 -21.12 16.04 23.71
C GLN A 104 -21.02 14.69 24.43
N GLU A 105 -22.11 13.92 24.50
CA GLU A 105 -22.12 12.57 25.09
C GLU A 105 -21.16 11.62 24.33
N MET A 106 -21.19 11.67 23.00
CA MET A 106 -20.29 10.89 22.15
C MET A 106 -18.81 11.21 22.40
N LYS A 107 -18.48 12.49 22.62
CA LYS A 107 -17.12 12.96 22.92
C LYS A 107 -16.65 12.52 24.31
N GLU A 108 -17.53 12.56 25.30
CA GLU A 108 -17.18 12.23 26.69
C GLU A 108 -17.00 10.72 26.92
N GLN A 109 -17.66 9.86 26.14
CA GLN A 109 -17.58 8.40 26.25
C GLN A 109 -17.82 7.85 27.66
N LYS A 110 -18.72 8.49 28.42
CA LYS A 110 -19.04 8.08 29.80
C LYS A 110 -20.20 7.08 29.86
N THR A 111 -21.21 7.25 29.02
CA THR A 111 -22.42 6.41 28.99
C THR A 111 -22.17 5.08 28.27
N VAL A 112 -23.07 4.11 28.47
CA VAL A 112 -22.96 2.80 27.83
C VAL A 112 -23.17 2.95 26.32
N GLU A 113 -24.13 3.77 25.89
CA GLU A 113 -24.39 4.07 24.48
C GLU A 113 -23.18 4.73 23.83
N ALA A 114 -22.54 5.70 24.50
CA ALA A 114 -21.35 6.38 23.99
C ALA A 114 -20.16 5.41 23.82
N LYS A 115 -19.96 4.47 24.75
CA LYS A 115 -18.92 3.45 24.63
C LYS A 115 -19.25 2.41 23.56
N LEU A 116 -20.53 2.05 23.45
CA LEU A 116 -20.99 1.04 22.52
C LEU A 116 -20.96 1.53 21.07
N TYR A 117 -21.44 2.74 20.75
CA TYR A 117 -21.32 3.25 19.37
C TYR A 117 -19.86 3.30 18.95
N LYS A 118 -18.95 3.75 19.83
CA LYS A 118 -17.54 3.84 19.47
C LYS A 118 -16.91 2.47 19.25
N SER A 119 -17.30 1.49 20.05
CA SER A 119 -16.87 0.11 19.84
C SER A 119 -17.37 -0.43 18.51
N LEU A 120 -18.65 -0.21 18.20
CA LEU A 120 -19.23 -0.64 16.94
C LEU A 120 -18.60 0.07 15.73
N ASP A 121 -18.31 1.37 15.80
CA ASP A 121 -17.59 2.13 14.76
C ASP A 121 -16.26 1.45 14.39
N LYS A 122 -15.50 1.01 15.41
CA LYS A 122 -14.24 0.29 15.21
C LYS A 122 -14.46 -1.10 14.64
N LEU A 123 -15.43 -1.85 15.15
CA LEU A 123 -15.70 -3.22 14.72
C LEU A 123 -16.28 -3.29 13.31
N GLU A 124 -17.14 -2.34 12.94
CA GLU A 124 -17.67 -2.16 11.59
C GLU A 124 -16.51 -2.00 10.59
N THR A 125 -15.56 -1.11 10.89
CA THR A 125 -14.40 -0.87 10.03
C THR A 125 -13.60 -2.16 9.79
N LEU A 126 -13.43 -2.99 10.83
CA LEU A 126 -12.73 -4.27 10.73
C LEU A 126 -13.53 -5.31 9.92
N LEU A 127 -14.86 -5.35 10.12
CA LEU A 127 -15.75 -6.19 9.31
C LEU A 127 -15.67 -5.81 7.83
N GLN A 128 -15.66 -4.51 7.49
CA GLN A 128 -15.51 -4.08 6.09
C GLN A 128 -14.20 -4.55 5.48
N HIS A 129 -13.09 -4.44 6.22
CA HIS A 129 -11.79 -4.94 5.78
C HIS A 129 -11.85 -6.44 5.51
N ASN A 130 -12.50 -7.20 6.39
CA ASN A 130 -12.65 -8.65 6.23
C ASN A 130 -13.56 -9.05 5.05
N GLU A 131 -14.50 -8.20 4.64
CA GLU A 131 -15.34 -8.45 3.46
C GLU A 131 -14.71 -7.96 2.15
N ALA A 132 -13.90 -6.90 2.18
CA ALA A 132 -13.09 -6.44 1.04
C ALA A 132 -12.10 -7.51 0.59
N ASP A 133 -11.63 -7.52 -0.66
CA ASP A 133 -10.50 -8.39 -1.02
C ASP A 133 -9.26 -8.05 -0.17
N ILE A 134 -8.57 -9.06 0.35
CA ILE A 134 -7.36 -8.83 1.17
C ILE A 134 -6.24 -8.12 0.38
N SER A 135 -6.28 -8.15 -0.95
CA SER A 135 -5.37 -7.38 -1.80
C SER A 135 -5.52 -5.87 -1.65
N THR A 136 -6.66 -5.38 -1.14
CA THR A 136 -6.88 -3.95 -0.90
C THR A 136 -6.33 -3.49 0.45
N TRP A 137 -5.87 -4.42 1.29
CA TRP A 137 -5.29 -4.08 2.58
C TRP A 137 -3.89 -3.49 2.36
N LEU A 138 -3.67 -2.31 2.91
CA LEU A 138 -2.34 -1.74 3.01
C LEU A 138 -1.46 -2.63 3.88
N PRO A 139 -0.15 -2.66 3.62
CA PRO A 139 0.76 -3.49 4.41
C PRO A 139 0.69 -3.22 5.92
N GLN A 140 0.45 -1.99 6.37
CA GLN A 140 0.30 -1.66 7.79
C GLN A 140 -0.98 -2.26 8.42
N GLU A 141 -2.00 -2.53 7.62
CA GLU A 141 -3.33 -2.96 8.08
C GLU A 141 -3.37 -4.41 8.52
N TYR A 142 -2.41 -5.24 8.09
CA TYR A 142 -2.26 -6.62 8.55
C TYR A 142 -2.03 -6.72 10.06
N GLU A 143 -1.38 -5.72 10.65
CA GLU A 143 -1.16 -5.61 12.10
C GLU A 143 -2.15 -4.66 12.76
N LEU A 144 -2.40 -3.51 12.12
CA LEU A 144 -3.32 -2.52 12.67
C LEU A 144 -4.69 -3.13 12.87
N ASN A 145 -5.23 -3.88 11.91
CA ASN A 145 -6.57 -4.47 12.03
C ASN A 145 -6.71 -5.44 13.21
N LEU A 146 -5.61 -6.06 13.66
CA LEU A 146 -5.63 -6.95 14.83
C LEU A 146 -5.63 -6.18 16.15
N THR A 147 -5.13 -4.95 16.17
CA THR A 147 -5.01 -4.14 17.40
C THR A 147 -5.99 -2.97 17.46
N TYR A 148 -6.59 -2.61 16.32
CA TYR A 148 -7.49 -1.48 16.18
C TYR A 148 -8.77 -1.66 17.00
N GLY A 149 -9.16 -0.62 17.74
CA GLY A 149 -10.35 -0.64 18.58
C GLY A 149 -10.23 -1.46 19.87
N GLU A 150 -9.09 -2.07 20.17
CA GLU A 150 -8.89 -2.85 21.41
C GLU A 150 -9.31 -2.10 22.68
N PRO A 151 -8.90 -0.83 22.93
CA PRO A 151 -9.30 -0.13 24.14
C PRO A 151 -10.81 0.12 24.21
N ASN A 152 -11.45 0.31 23.04
CA ASN A 152 -12.86 0.64 22.95
C ASN A 152 -13.75 -0.54 23.34
N VAL A 153 -13.40 -1.76 22.93
CA VAL A 153 -14.25 -2.95 23.17
C VAL A 153 -14.15 -3.53 24.58
N ARG A 154 -13.11 -3.17 25.36
CA ARG A 154 -12.82 -3.76 26.68
C ARG A 154 -13.84 -3.43 27.77
N PHE A 155 -14.73 -2.46 27.54
CA PHE A 155 -15.75 -2.09 28.53
C PHE A 155 -16.86 -3.15 28.71
N SER A 156 -17.05 -4.05 27.73
CA SER A 156 -18.04 -5.12 27.77
C SER A 156 -17.44 -6.45 27.29
N SER A 157 -17.81 -7.54 27.96
CA SER A 157 -17.40 -8.89 27.55
C SER A 157 -17.93 -9.25 26.16
N TYR A 158 -19.14 -8.79 25.82
CA TYR A 158 -19.75 -9.09 24.53
C TYR A 158 -19.00 -8.41 23.37
N THR A 159 -18.72 -7.11 23.48
CA THR A 159 -17.95 -6.40 22.44
C THR A 159 -16.53 -6.93 22.31
N ASN A 160 -15.93 -7.39 23.41
CA ASN A 160 -14.63 -8.06 23.37
C ASN A 160 -14.70 -9.40 22.63
N GLN A 161 -15.72 -10.23 22.88
CA GLN A 161 -15.94 -11.49 22.14
C GLN A 161 -16.22 -11.25 20.66
N LEU A 162 -17.02 -10.23 20.32
CA LEU A 162 -17.27 -9.85 18.93
C LEU A 162 -15.97 -9.46 18.22
N LYS A 163 -15.08 -8.72 18.89
CA LYS A 163 -13.75 -8.42 18.35
C LYS A 163 -12.92 -9.70 18.16
N GLU A 164 -12.92 -10.62 19.11
CA GLU A 164 -12.18 -11.88 18.98
C GLU A 164 -12.65 -12.74 17.79
N GLU A 165 -13.94 -12.71 17.45
CA GLU A 165 -14.46 -13.34 16.22
C GLU A 165 -13.97 -12.64 14.96
N ILE A 166 -14.00 -11.30 14.94
CA ILE A 166 -13.50 -10.49 13.82
C ILE A 166 -12.00 -10.71 13.63
N ASP A 167 -11.21 -10.73 14.70
CA ASP A 167 -9.77 -11.00 14.65
C ASP A 167 -9.47 -12.41 14.13
N ARG A 168 -10.31 -13.40 14.47
CA ARG A 168 -10.20 -14.75 13.94
C ARG A 168 -10.43 -14.79 12.44
N ASP A 169 -11.40 -14.03 11.93
CA ASP A 169 -11.60 -13.88 10.49
C ASP A 169 -10.41 -13.17 9.83
N SER A 170 -9.98 -12.02 10.37
CA SER A 170 -8.80 -11.29 9.90
C SER A 170 -7.58 -12.22 9.77
N ASN A 171 -7.30 -13.00 10.82
CA ASN A 171 -6.20 -13.97 10.82
C ASN A 171 -6.40 -15.08 9.78
N ARG A 172 -7.61 -15.62 9.64
CA ARG A 172 -7.92 -16.62 8.61
C ARG A 172 -7.61 -16.08 7.22
N ARG A 173 -8.04 -14.86 6.90
CA ARG A 173 -7.79 -14.24 5.59
C ARG A 173 -6.31 -14.03 5.33
N ILE A 174 -5.57 -13.54 6.34
CA ILE A 174 -4.11 -13.41 6.29
C ILE A 174 -3.47 -14.77 6.01
N VAL A 175 -3.92 -15.84 6.68
CA VAL A 175 -3.42 -17.20 6.48
C VAL A 175 -3.79 -17.76 5.11
N GLU A 176 -5.00 -17.56 4.61
CA GLU A 176 -5.43 -18.02 3.28
C GLU A 176 -4.63 -17.33 2.17
N ARG A 177 -4.40 -16.03 2.31
CA ARG A 177 -3.49 -15.28 1.44
C ARG A 177 -2.08 -15.87 1.47
N ARG A 178 -1.60 -16.30 2.65
CA ARG A 178 -0.32 -17.03 2.81
C ARG A 178 -0.32 -18.41 2.16
N LYS A 179 -1.42 -19.17 2.25
CA LYS A 179 -1.54 -20.54 1.69
C LYS A 179 -1.39 -20.59 0.17
N GLY A 180 -1.82 -19.55 -0.55
CA GLY A 180 -1.57 -19.44 -2.00
C GLY A 180 -0.08 -19.44 -2.39
N TYR A 181 0.83 -19.38 -1.41
CA TYR A 181 2.27 -19.39 -1.61
C TYR A 181 2.97 -20.39 -0.68
N ILE A 182 2.25 -21.28 0.02
CA ILE A 182 2.83 -22.31 0.89
C ILE A 182 2.45 -23.69 0.36
N GLY A 183 3.44 -24.51 -0.03
CA GLY A 183 3.25 -25.89 -0.49
C GLY A 183 2.70 -26.10 -1.91
N GLU A 184 2.35 -25.03 -2.63
CA GLU A 184 1.94 -25.09 -4.05
C GLU A 184 3.11 -24.78 -5.01
N LYS A 185 2.97 -25.15 -6.29
CA LYS A 185 3.92 -24.79 -7.35
C LYS A 185 3.64 -23.38 -7.83
N PHE A 186 4.54 -22.44 -7.58
CA PHE A 186 4.41 -21.07 -8.06
C PHE A 186 5.03 -20.94 -9.45
N HIS A 187 4.20 -20.68 -10.46
CA HIS A 187 4.64 -20.57 -11.85
C HIS A 187 5.05 -19.14 -12.17
N VAL A 188 6.25 -18.99 -12.71
CA VAL A 188 6.82 -17.71 -13.12
C VAL A 188 7.01 -17.71 -14.63
N GLN A 189 6.35 -16.77 -15.28
CA GLN A 189 6.53 -16.51 -16.70
C GLN A 189 7.75 -15.62 -16.88
N VAL A 190 8.70 -16.09 -17.68
CA VAL A 190 10.01 -15.45 -17.87
C VAL A 190 10.09 -14.87 -19.28
N ILE A 191 10.41 -13.58 -19.34
CA ILE A 191 10.79 -12.90 -20.57
C ILE A 191 12.32 -12.77 -20.59
N GLU A 192 12.94 -13.30 -21.62
CA GLU A 192 14.39 -13.18 -21.85
C GLU A 192 14.67 -11.96 -22.73
N GLU A 193 15.17 -10.87 -22.14
CA GLU A 193 15.63 -9.69 -22.89
C GLU A 193 17.11 -9.85 -23.25
N ARG A 194 17.46 -9.71 -24.53
CA ARG A 194 18.84 -9.74 -25.04
C ARG A 194 19.30 -8.35 -25.43
N ASN A 195 20.43 -7.91 -24.91
CA ASN A 195 20.97 -6.58 -25.16
C ASN A 195 22.50 -6.62 -25.33
N HIS A 196 22.99 -6.51 -26.57
CA HIS A 196 24.42 -6.37 -26.88
C HIS A 196 25.34 -7.40 -26.17
N GLY A 197 24.91 -8.66 -26.11
CA GLY A 197 25.65 -9.75 -25.47
C GLY A 197 25.39 -9.91 -23.96
N GLU A 198 24.50 -9.09 -23.38
CA GLU A 198 23.92 -9.28 -22.06
C GLU A 198 22.53 -9.90 -22.17
N VAL A 199 22.15 -10.69 -21.16
CA VAL A 199 20.83 -11.34 -21.08
C VAL A 199 20.18 -10.97 -19.76
N PHE A 200 18.92 -10.59 -19.79
CA PHE A 200 18.12 -10.29 -18.61
C PHE A 200 16.93 -11.24 -18.56
N PHE A 201 16.60 -11.73 -17.36
CA PHE A 201 15.34 -12.43 -17.13
C PHE A 201 14.43 -11.51 -16.33
N HIS A 202 13.25 -11.25 -16.89
CA HIS A 202 12.17 -10.53 -16.23
C HIS A 202 11.09 -11.54 -15.86
N ALA A 203 10.59 -11.49 -14.63
CA ALA A 203 9.39 -12.22 -14.26
C ALA A 203 8.16 -11.40 -14.67
N GLU A 204 7.46 -11.85 -15.71
CA GLU A 204 6.33 -11.13 -16.28
C GLU A 204 5.19 -10.94 -15.29
N ASN A 205 4.86 -12.01 -14.56
CA ASN A 205 3.80 -12.01 -13.56
C ASN A 205 4.23 -11.45 -12.19
N LEU A 206 5.48 -10.99 -12.06
CA LEU A 206 6.01 -10.29 -10.89
C LEU A 206 6.82 -9.04 -11.33
N PRO A 207 6.15 -7.98 -11.81
CA PRO A 207 6.79 -6.74 -12.24
C PRO A 207 7.75 -6.19 -11.19
N GLY A 208 8.95 -5.80 -11.62
CA GLY A 208 10.04 -5.38 -10.74
C GLY A 208 11.06 -6.47 -10.42
N VAL A 209 10.75 -7.76 -10.68
CA VAL A 209 11.74 -8.85 -10.60
C VAL A 209 12.50 -8.94 -11.91
N VAL A 210 13.76 -8.53 -11.85
CA VAL A 210 14.72 -8.67 -12.94
C VAL A 210 16.07 -9.15 -12.41
N ILE A 211 16.69 -10.06 -13.16
CA ILE A 211 18.09 -10.45 -12.98
C ILE A 211 18.87 -10.23 -14.28
N LYS A 212 20.16 -9.94 -14.13
CA LYS A 212 21.09 -9.72 -15.24
C LYS A 212 22.13 -10.83 -15.28
N ASN A 213 22.39 -11.36 -16.46
CA ASN A 213 23.50 -12.26 -16.72
C ASN A 213 24.84 -11.50 -16.75
N THR A 214 25.78 -11.92 -15.92
CA THR A 214 27.19 -11.50 -16.02
C THR A 214 27.94 -12.50 -16.91
N LYS A 215 28.74 -12.01 -17.87
CA LYS A 215 29.49 -12.85 -18.83
C LYS A 215 30.12 -14.09 -18.16
N GLY A 216 29.80 -15.28 -18.69
CA GLY A 216 30.35 -16.57 -18.22
C GLY A 216 29.49 -17.30 -17.19
N VAL A 217 28.39 -16.72 -16.74
CA VAL A 217 27.42 -17.40 -15.86
C VAL A 217 26.54 -18.35 -16.67
N GLU A 218 26.50 -19.62 -16.26
CA GLU A 218 25.62 -20.62 -16.86
C GLU A 218 24.15 -20.29 -16.63
N ARG A 219 23.30 -20.61 -17.61
CA ARG A 219 21.85 -20.38 -17.56
C ARG A 219 21.20 -21.00 -16.33
N LEU A 220 21.69 -22.16 -15.87
CA LEU A 220 21.21 -22.83 -14.66
C LEU A 220 21.42 -21.98 -13.39
N LEU A 221 22.54 -21.25 -13.31
CA LEU A 221 22.83 -20.37 -12.18
C LEU A 221 21.95 -19.11 -12.21
N MET A 222 21.57 -18.63 -13.40
CA MET A 222 20.57 -17.56 -13.53
C MET A 222 19.22 -17.98 -12.97
N TYR A 223 18.72 -19.20 -13.24
CA TYR A 223 17.45 -19.65 -12.66
C TYR A 223 17.50 -19.72 -11.13
N LYS A 224 18.64 -20.10 -10.53
CA LYS A 224 18.81 -20.05 -9.07
C LYS A 224 18.80 -18.62 -8.52
N GLN A 225 19.40 -17.68 -9.23
CA GLN A 225 19.33 -16.26 -8.86
C GLN A 225 17.90 -15.73 -8.98
N LEU A 226 17.20 -16.06 -10.07
CA LEU A 226 15.82 -15.67 -10.29
C LEU A 226 14.90 -16.26 -9.23
N GLU A 227 15.08 -17.52 -8.85
CA GLU A 227 14.34 -18.19 -7.78
C GLU A 227 14.45 -17.44 -6.47
N ARG A 228 15.67 -17.04 -6.08
CA ARG A 228 15.86 -16.23 -4.87
C ARG A 228 15.18 -14.88 -4.96
N GLU A 229 15.24 -14.22 -6.12
CA GLU A 229 14.58 -12.93 -6.32
C GLU A 229 13.07 -13.03 -6.31
N VAL A 230 12.51 -14.09 -6.88
CA VAL A 230 11.09 -14.41 -6.82
C VAL A 230 10.69 -14.65 -5.37
N LEU A 231 11.36 -15.55 -4.65
CA LEU A 231 11.05 -15.83 -3.25
C LEU A 231 11.14 -14.57 -2.38
N GLY A 232 12.16 -13.73 -2.59
CA GLY A 232 12.33 -12.47 -1.86
C GLY A 232 11.23 -11.47 -2.20
N TYR A 233 10.81 -11.41 -3.48
CA TYR A 233 9.66 -10.61 -3.90
C TYR A 233 8.37 -11.10 -3.24
N LEU A 234 8.13 -12.41 -3.22
CA LEU A 234 6.94 -12.99 -2.59
C LEU A 234 6.92 -12.61 -1.11
N CYS A 235 7.99 -12.89 -0.36
CA CYS A 235 8.12 -12.48 1.04
C CYS A 235 7.89 -10.98 1.23
N TRP A 236 8.43 -10.15 0.33
CA TRP A 236 8.26 -8.70 0.37
C TRP A 236 6.84 -8.24 0.08
N GLU A 237 6.15 -8.81 -0.91
CA GLU A 237 4.75 -8.50 -1.23
C GLU A 237 3.87 -8.69 0.01
N TYR A 238 4.18 -9.69 0.84
CA TYR A 238 3.49 -9.98 2.09
C TYR A 238 3.89 -9.14 3.30
N ALA A 239 5.13 -8.69 3.36
CA ALA A 239 5.67 -8.00 4.52
C ALA A 239 4.93 -6.68 4.74
N THR A 240 4.61 -6.35 6.00
CA THR A 240 4.15 -5.01 6.34
C THR A 240 5.24 -4.00 5.97
N ILE A 241 4.86 -2.77 5.59
CA ILE A 241 5.81 -1.74 5.14
C ILE A 241 6.88 -1.54 6.22
N GLY A 242 8.16 -1.55 5.83
CA GLY A 242 9.30 -1.38 6.74
C GLY A 242 9.64 -2.60 7.61
N LYS A 243 8.85 -3.69 7.59
CA LYS A 243 9.07 -4.89 8.40
C LYS A 243 9.69 -6.07 7.63
N GLY A 244 10.58 -5.77 6.68
CA GLY A 244 11.35 -6.81 6.01
C GLY A 244 12.21 -7.67 6.97
N LYS A 245 12.52 -7.14 8.18
CA LYS A 245 13.29 -7.84 9.22
C LYS A 245 12.56 -9.03 9.84
N GLU A 246 11.26 -8.92 10.14
CA GLU A 246 10.45 -10.04 10.63
C GLU A 246 10.24 -11.09 9.51
N SER A 247 10.27 -10.63 8.25
CA SER A 247 10.03 -11.46 7.06
C SER A 247 11.26 -12.26 6.63
N SER A 248 12.50 -11.79 6.89
CA SER A 248 13.73 -12.53 6.59
C SER A 248 13.97 -13.67 7.60
N SER A 249 13.69 -13.45 8.89
CA SER A 249 13.66 -14.52 9.90
C SER A 249 12.53 -15.51 9.61
N PHE A 250 11.34 -15.02 9.26
CA PHE A 250 10.21 -15.85 8.82
C PHE A 250 10.58 -16.72 7.62
N TYR A 251 11.27 -16.18 6.61
CA TYR A 251 11.75 -16.99 5.48
C TYR A 251 12.76 -18.05 5.92
N GLN A 252 13.73 -17.73 6.77
CA GLN A 252 14.69 -18.75 7.24
C GLN A 252 13.99 -19.86 8.03
N GLU A 253 13.01 -19.52 8.85
CA GLU A 253 12.22 -20.47 9.64
C GLU A 253 11.28 -21.33 8.78
N ARG A 254 10.73 -20.77 7.69
CA ARG A 254 9.71 -21.40 6.84
C ARG A 254 10.17 -21.66 5.40
N LYS A 255 11.48 -21.66 5.14
CA LYS A 255 12.04 -21.93 3.81
C LYS A 255 11.56 -23.26 3.22
N ASN A 256 11.32 -24.24 4.08
CA ASN A 256 10.81 -25.56 3.72
C ASN A 256 9.29 -25.58 3.43
N GLU A 257 8.58 -24.51 3.78
CA GLU A 257 7.16 -24.29 3.50
C GLU A 257 6.93 -23.41 2.25
N MET A 258 7.98 -22.74 1.75
CA MET A 258 7.93 -21.90 0.55
C MET A 258 7.51 -22.70 -0.70
N PRO A 259 6.91 -22.04 -1.70
CA PRO A 259 6.40 -22.74 -2.86
C PRO A 259 7.56 -23.20 -3.73
N GLN A 260 7.39 -24.33 -4.43
CA GLN A 260 8.33 -24.71 -5.47
C GLN A 260 8.16 -23.74 -6.65
N VAL A 261 9.19 -22.94 -6.95
CA VAL A 261 9.15 -22.01 -8.08
C VAL A 261 9.44 -22.76 -9.37
N LEU A 262 8.53 -22.64 -10.34
CA LEU A 262 8.68 -23.21 -11.68
C LEU A 262 8.80 -22.09 -12.70
N PHE A 263 9.80 -22.17 -13.57
CA PHE A 263 10.03 -21.18 -14.61
C PHE A 263 9.55 -21.68 -15.96
N GLU A 264 8.81 -20.83 -16.65
CA GLU A 264 8.43 -21.02 -18.05
C GLU A 264 8.91 -19.82 -18.86
N VAL A 265 9.79 -20.02 -19.83
CA VAL A 265 10.19 -18.94 -20.74
C VAL A 265 9.11 -18.77 -21.79
N VAL A 266 8.41 -17.64 -21.75
CA VAL A 266 7.26 -17.37 -22.62
C VAL A 266 7.61 -16.47 -23.80
N ALA A 267 8.70 -15.70 -23.70
CA ALA A 267 9.17 -14.83 -24.77
C ALA A 267 10.69 -14.60 -24.73
N VAL A 268 11.26 -14.32 -25.90
CA VAL A 268 12.65 -13.86 -26.07
C VAL A 268 12.59 -12.58 -26.91
N GLU A 269 13.08 -11.47 -26.34
CA GLU A 269 12.94 -10.13 -26.90
C GLU A 269 14.33 -9.49 -27.09
N GLU A 270 14.58 -8.90 -28.26
CA GLU A 270 15.87 -8.27 -28.57
C GLU A 270 15.81 -6.74 -28.43
N LYS A 271 16.62 -6.20 -27.51
CA LYS A 271 16.75 -4.78 -27.29
C LYS A 271 17.58 -4.13 -28.39
N LYS A 272 17.02 -3.13 -29.06
CA LYS A 272 17.73 -2.28 -30.02
C LYS A 272 18.29 -1.06 -29.30
N ASN A 273 19.58 -0.78 -29.48
CA ASN A 273 20.25 0.47 -29.07
C ASN A 273 20.19 0.84 -27.57
N GLY A 274 20.03 -0.12 -26.66
CA GLY A 274 20.05 0.16 -25.21
C GLY A 274 18.75 0.75 -24.64
N ILE A 275 17.71 0.87 -25.46
CA ILE A 275 16.44 1.52 -25.13
C ILE A 275 15.48 0.54 -24.41
N PRO A 276 14.86 0.89 -23.26
CA PRO A 276 13.88 0.04 -22.59
C PRO A 276 12.73 -0.39 -23.52
N ILE A 277 12.61 -1.69 -23.78
CA ILE A 277 11.60 -2.23 -24.68
C ILE A 277 10.23 -2.38 -23.99
N CYS A 278 9.18 -2.17 -24.77
CA CYS A 278 7.85 -2.65 -24.42
C CYS A 278 7.76 -4.13 -24.82
N PHE A 279 7.58 -5.04 -23.87
CA PHE A 279 7.44 -6.46 -24.19
C PHE A 279 6.13 -6.71 -24.93
N SER A 280 6.12 -7.75 -25.76
CA SER A 280 4.92 -8.14 -26.53
C SER A 280 3.67 -8.29 -25.65
N SER A 281 3.79 -8.88 -24.46
CA SER A 281 2.68 -9.04 -23.51
C SER A 281 2.21 -7.75 -22.84
N GLU A 282 3.03 -6.70 -22.81
CA GLU A 282 2.68 -5.40 -22.25
C GLU A 282 1.77 -4.58 -23.16
N ASN A 283 1.47 -5.09 -24.36
CA ASN A 283 0.55 -4.47 -25.30
C ASN A 283 -0.92 -4.61 -24.91
N ALA A 284 -1.26 -5.59 -24.07
CA ALA A 284 -2.61 -5.75 -23.57
C ALA A 284 -2.88 -4.70 -22.48
N PRO A 285 -4.03 -4.01 -22.49
CA PRO A 285 -4.39 -3.10 -21.41
C PRO A 285 -4.52 -3.87 -20.08
N TYR A 286 -4.36 -3.15 -18.98
CA TYR A 286 -4.83 -3.67 -17.69
C TYR A 286 -6.36 -3.64 -17.65
N THR A 287 -6.97 -4.64 -17.01
CA THR A 287 -8.28 -4.44 -16.39
C THR A 287 -8.15 -3.45 -15.22
N LYS A 288 -9.24 -2.79 -14.84
CA LYS A 288 -9.21 -1.85 -13.70
C LYS A 288 -8.69 -2.51 -12.42
N THR A 289 -9.12 -3.74 -12.15
CA THR A 289 -8.68 -4.51 -10.97
C THR A 289 -7.20 -4.84 -11.00
N GLU A 290 -6.65 -5.27 -12.15
CA GLU A 290 -5.20 -5.49 -12.27
C GLU A 290 -4.40 -4.20 -12.05
N TYR A 291 -4.86 -3.09 -12.62
CA TYR A 291 -4.19 -1.80 -12.47
C TYR A 291 -4.15 -1.36 -11.00
N GLU A 292 -5.28 -1.37 -10.30
CA GLU A 292 -5.33 -0.97 -8.89
C GLU A 292 -4.43 -1.87 -8.03
N ARG A 293 -4.45 -3.19 -8.25
CA ARG A 293 -3.52 -4.11 -7.58
C ARG A 293 -2.06 -3.69 -7.78
N TRP A 294 -1.63 -3.47 -9.03
CA TRP A 294 -0.23 -3.14 -9.28
C TRP A 294 0.13 -1.73 -8.83
N LYS A 295 -0.84 -0.82 -8.77
CA LYS A 295 -0.68 0.51 -8.19
C LYS A 295 -0.41 0.43 -6.69
N ASP A 296 -1.11 -0.45 -5.96
CA ASP A 296 -0.85 -0.69 -4.53
C ASP A 296 0.53 -1.30 -4.28
N ILE A 297 0.94 -2.25 -5.10
CA ILE A 297 2.30 -2.83 -5.06
C ILE A 297 3.36 -1.74 -5.33
N LEU A 298 3.10 -0.82 -6.27
CA LEU A 298 3.98 0.32 -6.53
C LEU A 298 4.05 1.27 -5.34
N TRP A 299 2.94 1.55 -4.66
CA TRP A 299 2.95 2.36 -3.43
C TRP A 299 3.77 1.73 -2.33
N LYS A 300 3.58 0.43 -2.08
CA LYS A 300 4.42 -0.33 -1.14
C LYS A 300 5.90 -0.22 -1.50
N SER A 301 6.26 -0.44 -2.77
CA SER A 301 7.64 -0.35 -3.25
C SER A 301 8.24 1.03 -3.03
N THR A 302 7.48 2.07 -3.32
CA THR A 302 7.90 3.47 -3.12
C THR A 302 8.15 3.75 -1.64
N MET A 303 7.25 3.32 -0.75
CA MET A 303 7.36 3.52 0.69
C MET A 303 8.53 2.75 1.28
N ASP A 304 8.71 1.49 0.90
CA ASP A 304 9.82 0.65 1.37
C ASP A 304 11.17 1.20 0.89
N PHE A 305 11.25 1.75 -0.32
CA PHE A 305 12.45 2.44 -0.81
C PHE A 305 12.74 3.73 -0.04
N GLN A 306 11.70 4.52 0.25
CA GLN A 306 11.84 5.75 1.04
C GLN A 306 12.27 5.44 2.49
N LEU A 307 11.70 4.40 3.10
CA LEU A 307 12.09 3.95 4.44
C LEU A 307 13.54 3.49 4.50
N LEU A 308 14.02 2.76 3.48
CA LEU A 308 15.44 2.43 3.38
C LEU A 308 16.31 3.68 3.45
N TYR A 309 15.98 4.69 2.65
CA TYR A 309 16.70 5.95 2.65
C TYR A 309 16.66 6.64 4.03
N GLU A 310 15.47 6.82 4.61
CA GLU A 310 15.29 7.51 5.89
C GLU A 310 16.01 6.79 7.04
N GLU A 311 15.94 5.46 7.11
CA GLU A 311 16.61 4.68 8.14
C GLU A 311 18.13 4.78 8.05
N VAL A 312 18.69 4.80 6.84
CA VAL A 312 20.12 5.01 6.63
C VAL A 312 20.55 6.42 7.08
N GLN A 313 19.73 7.44 6.81
CA GLN A 313 20.04 8.81 7.23
C GLN A 313 20.07 8.98 8.76
N LYS A 314 19.27 8.21 9.51
CA LYS A 314 19.22 8.28 10.99
C LYS A 314 20.45 7.69 11.69
N VAL A 315 21.30 6.96 10.97
CA VAL A 315 22.42 6.21 11.58
C VAL A 315 23.52 7.16 12.07
N GLN A 316 23.79 7.11 13.36
CA GLN A 316 24.88 7.84 13.99
C GLN A 316 26.09 6.91 14.21
N PRO A 317 27.32 7.41 14.06
CA PRO A 317 28.53 6.64 14.37
C PRO A 317 28.64 6.41 15.89
N MET A 318 28.95 5.18 16.31
CA MET A 318 29.17 4.86 17.73
C MET A 318 30.58 5.23 18.20
N GLU A 319 31.55 5.22 17.28
CA GLU A 319 32.94 5.60 17.53
C GLU A 319 33.45 6.61 16.50
N GLU A 320 34.45 7.41 16.88
CA GLU A 320 35.03 8.45 16.01
C GLU A 320 35.57 7.88 14.69
N LYS A 321 36.11 6.66 14.73
CA LYS A 321 36.65 5.94 13.56
C LYS A 321 35.58 5.56 12.52
N GLU A 322 34.31 5.49 12.92
CA GLU A 322 33.19 5.10 12.04
C GLU A 322 32.58 6.28 11.28
N LYS A 323 32.77 7.52 11.76
CA LYS A 323 32.27 8.75 11.13
C LYS A 323 32.46 8.80 9.60
N PRO A 324 33.67 8.56 9.04
CA PRO A 324 33.86 8.62 7.60
C PRO A 324 33.06 7.54 6.85
N ILE A 325 32.96 6.34 7.41
CA ILE A 325 32.22 5.22 6.80
C ILE A 325 30.71 5.53 6.78
N ARG A 326 30.15 6.00 7.90
CA ARG A 326 28.72 6.38 7.99
C ARG A 326 28.37 7.49 7.02
N LYS A 327 29.21 8.51 6.94
CA LYS A 327 29.04 9.63 5.99
C LYS A 327 28.99 9.14 4.55
N THR A 328 29.91 8.26 4.13
CA THR A 328 29.91 7.70 2.77
C THR A 328 28.65 6.87 2.48
N ILE A 329 28.12 6.14 3.46
CA ILE A 329 26.88 5.37 3.29
C ILE A 329 25.68 6.32 3.10
N GLN A 330 25.58 7.37 3.91
CA GLN A 330 24.52 8.39 3.83
C GLN A 330 24.56 9.15 2.49
N GLU A 331 25.75 9.54 2.03
CA GLU A 331 25.95 10.20 0.73
C GLU A 331 25.53 9.29 -0.43
N LYS A 332 25.87 7.99 -0.36
CA LYS A 332 25.39 7.01 -1.35
C LYS A 332 23.88 6.84 -1.29
N ALA A 333 23.27 6.75 -0.12
CA ALA A 333 21.81 6.62 -0.01
C ALA A 333 21.10 7.82 -0.67
N GLU A 334 21.62 9.03 -0.48
CA GLU A 334 21.15 10.25 -1.15
C GLU A 334 21.30 10.15 -2.67
N GLU A 335 22.46 9.75 -3.18
CA GLU A 335 22.71 9.57 -4.62
C GLU A 335 21.67 8.62 -5.25
N TYR A 336 21.41 7.48 -4.61
CA TYR A 336 20.45 6.49 -5.09
C TYR A 336 19.01 7.01 -5.02
N TYR A 337 18.65 7.77 -3.98
CA TYR A 337 17.32 8.37 -3.85
C TYR A 337 17.07 9.43 -4.94
N GLN A 338 18.05 10.30 -5.20
CA GLN A 338 17.95 11.29 -6.29
C GLN A 338 17.93 10.62 -7.67
N LEU A 339 18.67 9.53 -7.85
CA LEU A 339 18.61 8.74 -9.08
C LEU A 339 17.22 8.13 -9.30
N ALA A 340 16.59 7.57 -8.26
CA ALA A 340 15.22 7.04 -8.35
C ALA A 340 14.21 8.11 -8.77
N LYS A 341 14.31 9.33 -8.21
CA LYS A 341 13.48 10.48 -8.62
C LYS A 341 13.70 10.84 -10.09
N LYS A 342 14.96 10.95 -10.52
CA LYS A 342 15.32 11.29 -11.90
C LYS A 342 14.77 10.27 -12.91
N GLU A 343 14.97 8.98 -12.66
CA GLU A 343 14.51 7.90 -13.54
C GLU A 343 12.97 7.79 -13.55
N THR A 344 12.31 8.05 -12.42
CA THR A 344 10.84 8.14 -12.33
C THR A 344 10.29 9.27 -13.21
N ILE A 345 10.86 10.47 -13.11
CA ILE A 345 10.46 11.61 -13.94
C ILE A 345 10.68 11.30 -15.42
N ALA A 346 11.79 10.65 -15.78
CA ALA A 346 12.05 10.24 -17.16
C ALA A 346 10.97 9.28 -17.69
N CYS A 347 10.57 8.28 -16.90
CA CYS A 347 9.49 7.35 -17.26
C CYS A 347 8.15 8.07 -17.46
N LEU A 348 7.79 9.00 -16.55
CA LEU A 348 6.55 9.77 -16.65
C LEU A 348 6.55 10.71 -17.86
N LYS A 349 7.68 11.34 -18.17
CA LYS A 349 7.87 12.14 -19.40
C LYS A 349 7.72 11.30 -20.66
N ALA A 350 8.31 10.11 -20.67
CA ALA A 350 8.16 9.18 -21.78
C ALA A 350 6.70 8.69 -21.95
N PHE A 351 5.92 8.71 -20.86
CA PHE A 351 4.47 8.51 -20.85
C PHE A 351 3.66 9.80 -21.09
N GLY A 352 4.27 10.87 -21.59
CA GLY A 352 3.58 12.09 -22.00
C GLY A 352 3.22 13.05 -20.85
N ILE A 353 3.88 12.97 -19.70
CA ILE A 353 3.74 13.95 -18.61
C ILE A 353 4.88 14.98 -18.69
N GLU A 354 4.59 16.18 -19.19
CA GLU A 354 5.61 17.16 -19.58
C GLU A 354 6.27 17.87 -18.39
N GLU A 355 5.50 18.25 -17.38
CA GLU A 355 5.97 19.04 -16.24
C GLU A 355 5.77 18.31 -14.91
N ILE A 356 6.88 18.00 -14.24
CA ILE A 356 6.90 17.49 -12.87
C ILE A 356 8.01 18.21 -12.13
N ASP A 357 7.68 18.84 -11.01
CA ASP A 357 8.68 19.49 -10.16
C ASP A 357 9.56 18.43 -9.48
N SER A 358 10.86 18.47 -9.80
CA SER A 358 11.87 17.60 -9.21
C SER A 358 12.15 17.88 -7.72
N SER A 359 11.64 18.99 -7.17
CA SER A 359 11.78 19.31 -5.74
C SER A 359 10.98 18.37 -4.85
N PHE A 360 9.86 17.83 -5.35
CA PHE A 360 8.98 16.92 -4.63
C PHE A 360 9.66 15.61 -4.23
N SER A 361 9.13 14.95 -3.19
CA SER A 361 9.54 13.60 -2.80
C SER A 361 9.23 12.58 -3.90
N LEU A 362 9.89 11.41 -3.85
CA LEU A 362 9.64 10.32 -4.79
C LEU A 362 8.16 9.91 -4.83
N MET A 363 7.52 9.85 -3.66
CA MET A 363 6.09 9.51 -3.53
C MET A 363 5.19 10.57 -4.18
N GLU A 364 5.43 11.85 -3.91
CA GLU A 364 4.66 12.95 -4.50
C GLU A 364 4.77 12.98 -6.03
N ILE A 365 5.99 12.81 -6.57
CA ILE A 365 6.24 12.72 -8.02
C ILE A 365 5.37 11.64 -8.65
N ARG A 366 5.34 10.43 -8.07
CA ARG A 366 4.55 9.31 -8.62
C ARG A 366 3.06 9.52 -8.45
N LYS A 367 2.59 10.03 -7.31
CA LYS A 367 1.17 10.33 -7.07
C LYS A 367 0.63 11.36 -8.04
N ILE A 368 1.37 12.46 -8.24
CA ILE A 368 1.00 13.53 -9.18
C ILE A 368 1.03 12.98 -10.62
N GLY A 369 2.09 12.26 -10.99
CA GLY A 369 2.22 11.69 -12.32
C GLY A 369 1.09 10.72 -12.67
N LEU A 370 0.76 9.78 -11.78
CA LEU A 370 -0.33 8.83 -12.01
C LEU A 370 -1.70 9.50 -11.98
N SER A 371 -1.94 10.49 -11.11
CA SER A 371 -3.25 11.16 -11.06
C SER A 371 -3.54 11.93 -12.36
N PHE A 372 -2.54 12.54 -12.98
CA PHE A 372 -2.69 13.14 -14.32
C PHE A 372 -3.00 12.12 -15.40
N ILE A 373 -2.39 10.93 -15.34
CA ILE A 373 -2.67 9.84 -16.28
C ILE A 373 -4.10 9.32 -16.08
N GLU A 374 -4.51 9.09 -14.83
CA GLU A 374 -5.82 8.54 -14.46
C GLU A 374 -7.00 9.47 -14.84
N GLN A 375 -6.77 10.77 -14.98
CA GLN A 375 -7.76 11.74 -15.46
C GLN A 375 -8.04 11.64 -16.96
N GLN A 376 -7.21 10.93 -17.72
CA GLN A 376 -7.39 10.80 -19.16
C GLN A 376 -8.41 9.71 -19.50
N GLU A 377 -9.18 9.95 -20.55
CA GLU A 377 -10.12 8.97 -21.08
C GLU A 377 -9.35 7.73 -21.58
N GLU A 378 -9.87 6.54 -21.25
CA GLU A 378 -9.27 5.25 -21.64
C GLU A 378 -7.76 5.13 -21.31
N PHE A 379 -7.31 5.72 -20.19
CA PHE A 379 -5.88 5.73 -19.82
C PHE A 379 -5.25 4.33 -19.74
N LEU A 380 -6.03 3.29 -19.41
CA LEU A 380 -5.57 1.90 -19.36
C LEU A 380 -5.27 1.31 -20.74
N GLN A 381 -5.95 1.81 -21.78
CA GLN A 381 -5.79 1.42 -23.18
C GLN A 381 -4.74 2.27 -23.89
N ARG A 382 -4.30 3.38 -23.27
CA ARG A 382 -3.40 4.34 -23.87
C ARG A 382 -2.04 3.71 -24.23
N LYS A 383 -1.60 3.98 -25.45
CA LYS A 383 -0.27 3.65 -25.96
C LYS A 383 0.38 4.91 -26.51
N ILE A 384 1.52 5.28 -25.98
CA ILE A 384 2.25 6.48 -26.40
C ILE A 384 3.53 6.00 -27.07
N VAL A 385 3.78 6.48 -28.28
CA VAL A 385 5.10 6.34 -28.88
C VAL A 385 5.91 7.54 -28.43
N SER A 386 7.00 7.31 -27.71
CA SER A 386 7.83 8.40 -27.18
C SER A 386 8.49 9.14 -28.34
N PHE A 387 8.09 10.40 -28.54
CA PHE A 387 8.72 11.31 -29.49
C PHE A 387 9.72 12.18 -28.72
N SER A 388 10.97 11.73 -28.64
CA SER A 388 12.15 12.58 -28.42
C SER A 388 12.07 13.58 -27.24
N ILE A 389 12.01 13.10 -26.00
CA ILE A 389 12.37 13.93 -24.83
C ILE A 389 13.76 13.55 -24.29
N ASP A 390 14.18 12.30 -24.44
CA ASP A 390 15.53 11.80 -24.21
C ASP A 390 15.87 10.83 -25.37
N LYS A 391 17.05 10.97 -26.00
CA LYS A 391 17.46 10.12 -27.16
C LYS A 391 17.45 8.61 -26.83
N ARG A 392 17.34 8.28 -25.54
CA ARG A 392 17.29 6.93 -24.99
C ARG A 392 15.94 6.21 -25.15
N ASP A 393 14.84 6.89 -25.46
CA ASP A 393 13.50 6.26 -25.58
C ASP A 393 12.80 6.54 -26.92
N GLU A 394 13.48 7.22 -27.84
CA GLU A 394 12.90 7.69 -29.10
C GLU A 394 12.37 6.51 -29.96
N GLY A 395 11.09 6.57 -30.30
CA GLY A 395 10.40 5.58 -31.14
C GLY A 395 9.83 4.37 -30.38
N GLU A 396 9.98 4.32 -29.05
CA GLU A 396 9.42 3.22 -28.26
C GLU A 396 7.98 3.42 -27.86
N THR A 397 7.26 2.29 -27.78
CA THR A 397 5.92 2.25 -27.22
C THR A 397 5.97 2.23 -25.69
N TRP A 398 5.07 3.00 -25.09
CA TRP A 398 4.83 3.06 -23.66
C TRP A 398 3.38 2.72 -23.38
N THR A 399 3.19 1.72 -22.53
CA THR A 399 1.89 1.25 -22.03
C THR A 399 1.86 1.33 -20.50
N MET A 400 0.66 1.29 -19.90
CA MET A 400 0.55 1.28 -18.43
C MET A 400 1.31 0.12 -17.79
N ARG A 401 1.32 -1.07 -18.43
CA ARG A 401 2.09 -2.24 -17.98
C ARG A 401 3.60 -1.94 -17.92
N LYS A 402 4.15 -1.36 -19.00
CA LYS A 402 5.55 -0.96 -19.07
C LYS A 402 5.89 0.09 -18.01
N LEU A 403 5.06 1.13 -17.88
CA LEU A 403 5.28 2.20 -16.91
C LEU A 403 5.38 1.64 -15.48
N ILE A 404 4.37 0.87 -15.05
CA ILE A 404 4.32 0.26 -13.72
C ILE A 404 5.52 -0.67 -13.49
N ARG A 405 5.84 -1.56 -14.45
CA ARG A 405 7.02 -2.43 -14.35
C ARG A 405 8.30 -1.62 -14.15
N ARG A 406 8.51 -0.57 -14.95
CA ARG A 406 9.73 0.26 -14.87
C ARG A 406 9.84 0.98 -13.52
N LEU A 407 8.74 1.53 -13.01
CA LEU A 407 8.75 2.20 -11.70
C LEU A 407 9.06 1.23 -10.55
N LEU A 408 8.59 -0.02 -10.62
CA LEU A 408 8.93 -1.09 -9.67
C LEU A 408 10.38 -1.57 -9.81
N GLU A 409 10.86 -1.73 -11.05
CA GLU A 409 12.25 -2.09 -11.33
C GLU A 409 13.23 -1.04 -10.78
N ILE A 410 12.92 0.25 -10.91
CA ILE A 410 13.75 1.36 -10.39
C ILE A 410 14.01 1.15 -8.89
N ASP A 411 12.96 1.01 -8.07
CA ASP A 411 13.12 0.90 -6.63
C ASP A 411 13.94 -0.33 -6.24
N ARG A 412 13.57 -1.50 -6.77
CA ARG A 412 14.16 -2.78 -6.37
C ARG A 412 15.62 -2.89 -6.84
N VAL A 413 15.92 -2.50 -8.07
CA VAL A 413 17.28 -2.57 -8.63
C VAL A 413 18.21 -1.57 -7.94
N LEU A 414 17.74 -0.35 -7.68
CA LEU A 414 18.52 0.66 -6.97
C LEU A 414 18.76 0.28 -5.51
N ALA A 415 17.74 -0.21 -4.79
CA ALA A 415 17.92 -0.69 -3.42
C ALA A 415 18.91 -1.85 -3.37
N ARG A 416 18.80 -2.83 -4.28
CA ARG A 416 19.74 -3.95 -4.35
C ARG A 416 21.16 -3.47 -4.64
N SER A 417 21.33 -2.57 -5.60
CA SER A 417 22.62 -2.00 -5.97
C SER A 417 23.27 -1.23 -4.82
N PHE A 418 22.48 -0.51 -4.02
CA PHE A 418 22.93 0.14 -2.81
C PHE A 418 23.57 -0.87 -1.84
N TYR A 419 22.89 -1.98 -1.50
CA TYR A 419 23.44 -3.01 -0.59
C TYR A 419 24.73 -3.68 -1.09
N HIS A 420 24.92 -3.80 -2.40
CA HIS A 420 26.12 -4.37 -2.99
C HIS A 420 27.32 -3.41 -2.94
N ARG A 421 27.08 -2.09 -2.84
CA ARG A 421 28.13 -1.06 -2.91
C ARG A 421 28.46 -0.40 -1.59
N ILE A 422 27.80 -0.79 -0.50
CA ILE A 422 28.07 -0.30 0.85
C ILE A 422 28.73 -1.40 1.70
N SER A 423 29.66 -0.97 2.55
CA SER A 423 30.32 -1.83 3.54
C SER A 423 29.58 -1.70 4.87
N VAL A 424 28.62 -2.59 5.10
CA VAL A 424 27.80 -2.64 6.32
C VAL A 424 27.72 -4.06 6.83
N THR A 425 27.53 -4.24 8.14
CA THR A 425 27.47 -5.58 8.75
C THR A 425 26.26 -6.35 8.23
N LYS A 426 26.27 -7.68 8.37
CA LYS A 426 25.11 -8.51 8.02
C LYS A 426 23.86 -8.08 8.78
N GLU A 427 24.01 -7.77 10.07
CA GLU A 427 22.91 -7.30 10.92
C GLU A 427 22.35 -5.94 10.45
N GLU A 428 23.21 -5.05 9.98
CA GLU A 428 22.78 -3.77 9.39
C GLU A 428 22.08 -3.96 8.05
N LYS A 429 22.58 -4.86 7.19
CA LYS A 429 21.88 -5.23 5.96
C LYS A 429 20.51 -5.80 6.26
N GLU A 430 20.39 -6.70 7.24
CA GLU A 430 19.10 -7.27 7.65
C GLU A 430 18.17 -6.23 8.27
N LYS A 431 18.71 -5.28 9.05
CA LYS A 431 17.94 -4.16 9.62
C LYS A 431 17.40 -3.24 8.52
N TRP A 432 18.22 -2.92 7.53
CA TRP A 432 17.83 -2.12 6.38
C TRP A 432 17.49 -3.03 5.22
N ASN A 433 16.53 -3.95 5.33
CA ASN A 433 16.12 -4.77 4.19
C ASN A 433 14.59 -4.80 4.04
N PRO A 434 13.96 -3.66 3.77
CA PRO A 434 12.50 -3.61 3.63
C PRO A 434 12.02 -4.49 2.45
N PHE A 435 12.87 -4.72 1.44
CA PHE A 435 12.57 -5.52 0.25
C PHE A 435 12.78 -7.03 0.38
N CYS A 436 13.12 -7.53 1.57
CA CYS A 436 13.35 -8.97 1.83
C CYS A 436 14.36 -9.62 0.86
N PHE A 437 15.39 -8.89 0.42
CA PHE A 437 16.44 -9.46 -0.42
C PHE A 437 17.24 -10.53 0.33
N PHE A 438 17.62 -11.61 -0.35
CA PHE A 438 18.53 -12.61 0.20
C PHE A 438 19.98 -12.23 -0.10
N PHE A 439 20.74 -11.92 0.94
CA PHE A 439 22.17 -11.66 0.86
C PHE A 439 22.95 -12.95 1.17
N GLU A 440 24.03 -13.21 0.42
CA GLU A 440 24.98 -14.31 0.69
C GLU A 440 26.02 -13.94 1.75
#